data_AF-A0A9D5CC29-F1
#
_entry.id   AF-A0A9D5CC29-F1
#
_cell.length_a   1.000
_cell.length_b   1.000
_cell.length_c   1.000
_cell.angle_alpha   90.00
_cell.angle_beta   90.00
_cell.angle_gamma   90.00
#
_symmetry.space_group_name_H-M   'P 1'
#
loop_
_entity.id
_entity.type
_entity.pdbx_description
1 polymer ?
#
loop_
_entity_poly.entity_id
_entity_poly.type
_entity_poly.pdbx_seq_one_letter_code
_entity_poly.pdbx_strand_id
1 'polypeptide(L)'
;MEDGRGKEVVEPKPEDMDQEPEAMDPQELVSSDDEIDYSIKPEFYDPNLDEKDELWVRKQRKEGHSDAVLSCPACFTTLCLDCQRHAEYATQFRAMFVTNCEIKSDKLLPQQK
;
A
#
# COMPACT_ATOMS: atom_id res chain seq x y z
N MET A 1 -25.28 47.05 18.49
CA MET A 1 -24.69 47.64 19.71
C MET A 1 -24.33 46.45 20.57
N GLU A 2 -23.15 45.86 20.30
CA GLU A 2 -21.86 46.20 20.93
C GLU A 2 -21.73 45.34 22.20
N ASP A 3 -20.71 44.52 22.46
CA ASP A 3 -19.33 44.30 21.99
C ASP A 3 -18.95 42.84 22.37
N GLY A 4 -18.01 42.09 21.79
CA GLY A 4 -16.65 42.49 21.41
C GLY A 4 -15.65 42.28 22.55
N ARG A 5 -15.30 41.02 22.91
CA ARG A 5 -14.08 40.62 23.66
C ARG A 5 -14.12 39.12 23.94
N GLY A 6 -13.11 38.28 23.71
CA GLY A 6 -11.78 38.41 23.14
C GLY A 6 -11.24 36.98 23.13
N LYS A 7 -10.66 36.53 22.02
CA LYS A 7 -9.92 35.26 21.96
C LYS A 7 -8.65 35.45 22.76
N GLU A 8 -8.49 34.73 23.87
CA GLU A 8 -7.16 34.58 24.45
C GLU A 8 -6.50 33.39 23.78
N VAL A 9 -5.72 33.72 22.75
CA VAL A 9 -4.73 32.82 22.15
C VAL A 9 -3.60 32.74 23.17
N VAL A 10 -3.52 31.64 23.91
CA VAL A 10 -2.33 31.34 24.70
C VAL A 10 -1.25 30.89 23.71
N GLU A 11 -0.37 31.81 23.35
CA GLU A 11 0.85 31.49 22.60
C GLU A 11 1.77 30.63 23.48
N PRO A 12 2.43 29.61 22.90
CA PRO A 12 3.28 28.70 23.65
C PRO A 12 4.59 29.39 24.01
N LYS A 13 4.94 29.37 25.29
CA LYS A 13 6.25 29.82 25.76
C LYS A 13 7.29 28.72 25.47
N PRO A 14 8.46 29.03 24.88
CA PRO A 14 9.50 28.06 24.60
C PRO A 14 10.34 27.81 25.86
N GLU A 15 11.14 26.72 25.83
CA GLU A 15 12.15 26.29 26.83
C GLU A 15 11.52 25.37 27.90
N ASP A 16 11.78 24.06 27.98
CA ASP A 16 13.06 23.34 27.92
C ASP A 16 12.97 21.94 27.28
N MET A 17 14.05 21.51 26.64
CA MET A 17 14.22 20.25 25.90
C MET A 17 14.81 19.10 26.73
N ASP A 18 14.11 18.55 27.72
CA ASP A 18 14.55 17.30 28.39
C ASP A 18 13.38 16.51 28.98
N GLN A 19 12.38 16.17 28.16
CA GLN A 19 11.41 15.12 28.53
C GLN A 19 11.58 13.97 27.55
N GLU A 20 12.09 12.83 28.04
CA GLU A 20 11.97 11.56 27.34
C GLU A 20 10.53 11.38 26.88
N PRO A 21 10.26 10.83 25.68
CA PRO A 21 8.89 10.52 25.31
C PRO A 21 8.38 9.53 26.35
N GLU A 22 7.52 10.00 27.27
CA GLU A 22 6.88 9.13 28.24
C GLU A 22 6.25 8.01 27.43
N ALA A 23 6.68 6.78 27.73
CA ALA A 23 6.20 5.60 27.04
C ALA A 23 4.68 5.64 27.10
N MET A 24 4.04 5.97 25.98
CA MET A 24 2.59 5.93 25.88
C MET A 24 2.20 4.51 26.25
N ASP A 25 1.47 4.39 27.36
CA ASP A 25 0.97 3.11 27.81
C ASP A 25 0.14 2.51 26.67
N PRO A 26 0.53 1.35 26.11
CA PRO A 26 -0.14 0.80 24.93
C PRO A 26 -1.64 0.56 25.13
N GLN A 27 -2.13 0.61 26.36
CA GLN A 27 -3.53 0.41 26.73
C GLN A 27 -4.40 1.67 26.53
N GLU A 28 -3.80 2.86 26.40
CA GLU A 28 -4.53 4.13 26.16
C GLU A 28 -4.93 4.34 24.67
N LEU A 29 -4.48 3.46 23.77
CA LEU A 29 -4.91 3.41 22.35
C LEU A 29 -5.99 2.35 22.10
N VAL A 30 -6.71 1.91 23.14
CA VAL A 30 -7.76 0.92 22.99
C VAL A 30 -9.08 1.59 22.56
N SER A 31 -9.43 1.40 21.29
CA SER A 31 -10.81 1.55 20.83
C SER A 31 -11.69 0.62 21.68
N SER A 32 -12.87 1.07 22.10
CA SER A 32 -13.78 0.37 23.02
C SER A 32 -14.45 -0.89 22.42
N ASP A 33 -13.71 -1.70 21.67
CA ASP A 33 -14.16 -2.88 20.94
C ASP A 33 -13.42 -4.10 21.52
N ASP A 34 -14.17 -5.17 21.79
CA ASP A 34 -13.85 -6.39 22.55
C ASP A 34 -12.36 -6.68 22.85
N GLU A 35 -12.04 -6.87 24.14
CA GLU A 35 -10.73 -7.36 24.60
C GLU A 35 -10.40 -8.69 23.90
N ILE A 36 -9.39 -8.67 23.03
CA ILE A 36 -8.93 -9.87 22.35
C ILE A 36 -8.18 -10.73 23.38
N ASP A 37 -8.77 -11.88 23.76
CA ASP A 37 -8.10 -12.86 24.61
C ASP A 37 -6.96 -13.56 23.84
N TYR A 38 -5.75 -13.04 24.00
CA TYR A 38 -4.51 -13.60 23.44
C TYR A 38 -4.14 -14.99 23.99
N SER A 39 -4.86 -15.50 25.00
CA SER A 39 -4.66 -16.86 25.53
C SER A 39 -5.26 -17.94 24.62
N ILE A 40 -6.24 -17.57 23.80
CA ILE A 40 -6.90 -18.48 22.85
C ILE A 40 -6.11 -18.42 21.54
N LYS A 41 -5.58 -19.57 21.12
CA LYS A 41 -4.97 -19.69 19.80
C LYS A 41 -6.04 -19.39 18.73
N PRO A 42 -5.82 -18.40 17.84
CA PRO A 42 -6.79 -18.10 16.80
C PRO A 42 -7.07 -19.33 15.93
N GLU A 43 -8.34 -19.69 15.78
CA GLU A 43 -8.77 -20.89 15.03
C GLU A 43 -8.29 -20.86 13.57
N PHE A 44 -8.06 -19.65 13.03
CA PHE A 44 -7.65 -19.43 11.63
C PHE A 44 -6.14 -19.28 11.43
N TYR A 45 -5.30 -19.36 12.48
CA TYR A 45 -3.86 -19.22 12.34
C TYR A 45 -3.17 -20.55 12.00
N ASP A 46 -2.77 -20.72 10.74
CA ASP A 46 -1.86 -21.80 10.29
C ASP A 46 -0.43 -21.25 10.23
N PRO A 47 0.50 -21.74 11.08
CA PRO A 47 1.90 -21.31 11.07
C PRO A 47 2.64 -21.56 9.75
N ASN A 48 2.11 -22.44 8.88
CA ASN A 48 2.70 -22.78 7.59
C ASN A 48 2.00 -22.10 6.42
N LEU A 49 1.00 -21.25 6.67
CA LEU A 49 0.28 -20.54 5.61
C LEU A 49 1.26 -19.71 4.77
N ASP A 50 2.14 -18.98 5.46
CA ASP A 50 3.13 -18.12 4.83
C ASP A 50 4.04 -18.89 3.87
N GLU A 51 4.51 -20.08 4.26
CA GLU A 51 5.38 -20.90 3.42
C GLU A 51 4.63 -21.46 2.20
N LYS A 52 3.37 -21.87 2.36
CA LYS A 52 2.52 -22.31 1.24
C LYS A 52 2.27 -21.18 0.26
N ASP A 53 1.96 -19.99 0.77
CA ASP A 53 1.68 -18.81 -0.03
C ASP A 53 2.94 -18.34 -0.77
N GLU A 54 4.10 -18.35 -0.11
CA GLU A 54 5.38 -18.04 -0.73
C GLU A 54 5.69 -19.00 -1.90
N LEU A 55 5.51 -20.30 -1.71
CA LEU A 55 5.69 -21.30 -2.76
C LEU A 55 4.71 -21.10 -3.92
N TRP A 56 3.45 -20.80 -3.62
CA TRP A 56 2.43 -20.51 -4.63
C TRP A 56 2.80 -19.27 -5.46
N VAL A 57 3.21 -18.19 -4.79
CA VAL A 57 3.64 -16.94 -5.42
C VAL A 57 4.87 -17.14 -6.30
N ARG A 58 5.87 -17.89 -5.82
CA ARG A 58 7.07 -18.23 -6.60
C ARG A 58 6.72 -18.99 -7.88
N LYS A 59 5.84 -19.99 -7.75
CA LYS A 59 5.32 -20.75 -8.89
C LYS A 59 4.58 -19.85 -9.88
N GLN A 60 3.77 -18.92 -9.39
CA GLN A 60 2.95 -18.06 -10.23
C GLN A 60 3.76 -16.97 -10.97
N ARG A 61 4.78 -16.40 -10.31
CA ARG A 61 5.66 -15.42 -10.95
C ARG A 61 6.65 -16.02 -11.96
N LYS A 62 6.82 -17.36 -11.95
CA LYS A 62 7.95 -18.06 -12.59
C LYS A 62 9.28 -17.55 -12.00
N GLU A 63 10.32 -18.38 -11.97
CA GLU A 63 11.59 -18.08 -11.28
C GLU A 63 12.47 -17.04 -12.03
N GLY A 64 11.88 -15.96 -12.53
CA GLY A 64 12.54 -14.87 -13.24
C GLY A 64 12.50 -13.56 -12.45
N HIS A 65 13.57 -12.78 -12.58
CA HIS A 65 13.57 -11.39 -12.13
C HIS A 65 12.82 -10.56 -13.17
N SER A 66 11.68 -9.96 -12.81
CA SER A 66 10.99 -9.00 -13.67
C SER A 66 11.52 -7.58 -13.44
N ASP A 67 11.58 -6.77 -14.50
CA ASP A 67 12.07 -5.39 -14.38
C ASP A 67 11.06 -4.46 -13.69
N ALA A 68 9.77 -4.78 -13.82
CA ALA A 68 8.66 -3.96 -13.33
C ALA A 68 7.36 -4.78 -13.21
N VAL A 69 6.39 -4.20 -12.48
CA VAL A 69 4.98 -4.62 -12.43
C VAL A 69 4.14 -3.51 -13.05
N LEU A 70 3.23 -3.86 -13.96
CA LEU A 70 2.36 -2.89 -14.64
C LEU A 70 0.94 -2.96 -14.07
N SER A 71 0.37 -1.80 -13.78
CA SER A 71 -1.00 -1.64 -13.29
C SER A 71 -1.78 -0.65 -14.16
N CYS A 72 -3.10 -0.85 -14.26
CA CYS A 72 -3.98 0.08 -14.96
C CYS A 72 -4.01 1.43 -14.22
N PRO A 73 -3.76 2.58 -14.87
CA PRO A 73 -3.75 3.88 -14.20
C PRO A 73 -5.14 4.35 -13.72
N ALA A 74 -6.23 3.75 -14.21
CA ALA A 74 -7.59 4.14 -13.84
C ALA A 74 -8.14 3.32 -12.66
N CYS A 75 -7.85 2.02 -12.60
CA CYS A 75 -8.42 1.10 -11.60
C CYS A 75 -7.37 0.39 -10.74
N PHE A 76 -6.08 0.67 -10.95
CA PHE A 76 -4.93 0.06 -10.25
C PHE A 76 -4.84 -1.47 -10.31
N THR A 77 -5.69 -2.11 -11.12
CA THR A 77 -5.61 -3.56 -11.36
C THR A 77 -4.27 -3.92 -11.98
N THR A 78 -3.59 -4.89 -11.37
CA THR A 78 -2.35 -5.46 -11.90
C THR A 78 -2.62 -6.10 -13.26
N LEU A 79 -1.92 -5.62 -14.27
CA LEU A 79 -2.03 -6.10 -15.65
C LEU A 79 -0.91 -7.07 -16.00
N CYS A 80 0.28 -6.91 -15.43
CA CYS A 80 1.41 -7.75 -15.76
C CYS A 80 2.43 -7.81 -14.62
N LEU A 81 2.84 -9.02 -14.23
CA LEU A 81 3.87 -9.26 -13.22
C LEU A 81 5.27 -9.45 -13.81
N ASP A 82 5.35 -9.76 -15.11
CA ASP A 82 6.59 -10.06 -15.83
C ASP A 82 6.77 -9.09 -17.01
N CYS A 83 7.65 -8.12 -16.82
CA CYS A 83 7.88 -7.03 -17.77
C CYS A 83 9.35 -6.98 -18.19
N GLN A 84 9.56 -6.66 -19.47
CA GLN A 84 10.88 -6.40 -20.04
C GLN A 84 11.06 -4.90 -20.24
N ARG A 85 12.11 -4.32 -19.67
CA ARG A 85 12.47 -2.91 -19.90
C ARG A 85 13.08 -2.73 -21.30
N HIS A 86 12.72 -1.65 -21.99
CA HIS A 86 13.30 -1.33 -23.29
C HIS A 86 14.81 -1.00 -23.15
N ALA A 87 15.61 -1.44 -24.12
CA ALA A 87 17.07 -1.28 -24.06
C ALA A 87 17.53 0.19 -24.15
N GLU A 88 16.85 1.00 -24.96
CA GLU A 88 17.21 2.41 -25.19
C GLU A 88 16.46 3.37 -24.26
N TYR A 89 15.23 3.03 -23.87
CA TYR A 89 14.33 3.93 -23.13
C TYR A 89 13.96 3.31 -21.79
N ALA A 90 14.65 3.74 -20.73
CA ALA A 90 14.46 3.16 -19.39
C ALA A 90 13.04 3.30 -18.83
N THR A 91 12.25 4.26 -19.33
CA THR A 91 10.86 4.49 -18.91
C THR A 91 9.83 3.65 -19.66
N GLN A 92 10.25 2.91 -20.70
CA GLN A 92 9.35 2.08 -21.50
C GLN A 92 9.48 0.62 -21.08
N PHE A 93 8.34 -0.01 -20.84
CA PHE A 93 8.24 -1.40 -20.42
C PHE A 93 7.27 -2.13 -21.32
N ARG A 94 7.61 -3.36 -21.67
CA ARG A 94 6.76 -4.27 -22.43
C ARG A 94 6.22 -5.35 -21.50
N ALA A 95 4.90 -5.50 -21.48
CA ALA A 95 4.25 -6.62 -20.81
C ALA A 95 4.50 -7.93 -21.58
N MET A 96 4.94 -8.98 -20.89
CA MET A 96 5.12 -10.31 -21.50
C MET A 96 3.81 -11.11 -21.52
N PHE A 97 3.07 -11.06 -20.42
CA PHE A 97 1.79 -11.75 -20.27
C PHE A 97 0.79 -10.82 -19.59
N VAL A 98 -0.23 -10.38 -20.32
CA VAL A 98 -1.24 -9.46 -19.79
C VAL A 98 -2.41 -10.25 -19.21
N THR A 99 -2.80 -9.92 -17.98
CA THR A 99 -4.02 -10.41 -17.33
C THR A 99 -4.98 -9.25 -17.09
N ASN A 100 -6.26 -9.57 -16.89
CA ASN A 100 -7.29 -8.58 -16.49
C ASN A 100 -7.49 -7.42 -17.49
N CYS A 101 -7.12 -7.61 -18.77
CA CYS A 101 -7.31 -6.65 -19.84
C CYS A 101 -7.78 -7.36 -21.11
N GLU A 102 -8.72 -6.76 -21.82
CA GLU A 102 -9.19 -7.22 -23.12
C GLU A 102 -8.92 -6.13 -24.16
N ILE A 103 -8.22 -6.49 -25.23
CA ILE A 103 -7.86 -5.55 -26.30
C ILE A 103 -9.02 -5.49 -27.29
N LYS A 104 -9.72 -4.35 -27.34
CA LYS A 104 -10.75 -4.08 -28.35
C LYS A 104 -10.09 -3.53 -29.62
N SER A 105 -9.67 -4.43 -30.51
CA SER A 105 -9.02 -4.10 -31.80
C SER A 105 -9.92 -3.33 -32.77
N ASP A 106 -11.24 -3.35 -32.56
CA ASP A 106 -12.22 -2.72 -33.46
C ASP A 106 -12.23 -1.18 -33.39
N LYS A 107 -11.58 -0.61 -32.37
CA LYS A 107 -11.50 0.84 -32.14
C LYS A 107 -10.05 1.26 -32.10
N LEU A 108 -9.36 1.19 -33.24
CA LEU A 108 -8.05 1.82 -33.38
C LEU A 108 -8.23 3.33 -33.29
N LEU A 109 -7.90 3.92 -32.14
CA LEU A 109 -7.83 5.36 -32.00
C LEU A 109 -6.57 5.84 -32.74
N PRO A 110 -6.68 6.81 -33.66
CA PRO A 110 -5.49 7.36 -34.31
C PRO A 110 -4.57 7.96 -33.25
N GLN A 111 -3.28 7.59 -33.30
CA GLN A 111 -2.27 8.19 -32.44
C GLN A 111 -2.26 9.70 -32.69
N GLN A 112 -2.69 10.47 -31.70
CA GLN A 112 -2.55 11.91 -31.73
C GLN A 112 -1.06 12.22 -31.52
N LYS A 113 -0.46 12.86 -32.53
CA LYS A 113 0.94 13.29 -32.52
C LYS A 113 1.14 14.47 -31.59
#